data_AF-A0A355ACA1-F1
#
_entry.id   AF-A0A355ACA1-F1
#
_cell.length_a   1.000
_cell.length_b   1.000
_cell.length_c   1.000
_cell.angle_alpha   90.00
_cell.angle_beta   90.00
_cell.angle_gamma   90.00
#
_symmetry.space_group_name_H-M   'P 1'
#
loop_
_entity.id
_entity.type
_entity.pdbx_description
1 polymer ?
#
loop_
_entity_poly.entity_id
_entity_poly.type
_entity_poly.pdbx_seq_one_letter_code
_entity_poly.pdbx_strand_id
1 'polypeptide(L)'
;MIKSEKAVFIVSSPRHFVLACAIAESSGLFIKPILIISDDFNNAFDFYLIISRLIKENKAPFGKVFCLNKKYAIRQKNTIKRSWMKKTGEFRQFKLYREISKEYTVTHLLTSEVNSLSTQYFLNSVNKQNKVECHYIEDGLFSYVKREFKAESALDIWFKRIKYGFNYQPATINTLPLWVSSSWFL
;
A
#
# COMPACT_ATOMS: atom_id res chain seq x y z
N MET A 1 31.41 1.70 0.49
CA MET A 1 30.41 1.38 -0.54
C MET A 1 29.04 1.68 0.04
N ILE A 2 28.44 2.82 -0.30
CA ILE A 2 27.13 3.21 0.25
C ILE A 2 26.11 2.25 -0.35
N LYS A 3 25.58 1.32 0.44
CA LYS A 3 24.45 0.49 0.01
C LYS A 3 23.30 1.46 -0.23
N SER A 4 22.83 1.60 -1.48
CA SER A 4 21.65 2.40 -1.74
C SER A 4 20.47 1.77 -1.01
N GLU A 5 19.90 2.49 -0.05
CA GLU A 5 18.69 2.05 0.64
C GLU A 5 17.54 1.99 -0.36
N LYS A 6 16.83 0.86 -0.38
CA LYS A 6 15.72 0.65 -1.30
C LYS A 6 14.43 0.98 -0.56
N ALA A 7 13.94 2.19 -0.80
CA ALA A 7 12.65 2.64 -0.30
C ALA A 7 11.50 2.29 -1.26
N VAL A 8 10.38 1.89 -0.66
CA VAL A 8 9.09 1.73 -1.35
C VAL A 8 8.12 2.75 -0.80
N PHE A 9 7.52 3.54 -1.69
CA PHE A 9 6.47 4.49 -1.36
C PHE A 9 5.13 3.91 -1.81
N ILE A 10 4.17 3.78 -0.90
CA ILE A 10 2.78 3.44 -1.21
C ILE A 10 1.96 4.72 -1.08
N VAL A 11 1.35 5.15 -2.19
CA VAL A 11 0.56 6.38 -2.26
C VAL A 11 -0.86 6.07 -2.70
N SER A 12 -1.83 6.73 -2.08
CA SER A 12 -3.26 6.52 -2.36
C SER A 12 -4.00 7.78 -2.78
N SER A 13 -3.28 8.87 -3.02
CA SER A 13 -3.85 10.11 -3.53
C SER A 13 -2.79 10.91 -4.29
N PRO A 14 -3.20 11.85 -5.16
CA PRO A 14 -2.26 12.79 -5.78
C PRO A 14 -1.45 13.60 -4.77
N ARG A 15 -2.05 13.92 -3.61
CA ARG A 15 -1.36 14.63 -2.52
C ARG A 15 -0.25 13.78 -1.93
N HIS A 16 -0.51 12.51 -1.63
CA HIS A 16 0.50 11.56 -1.15
C HIS A 16 1.67 11.44 -2.13
N PHE A 17 1.39 11.46 -3.43
CA PHE A 17 2.44 11.45 -4.45
C PHE A 17 3.32 12.70 -4.39
N VAL A 18 2.74 13.90 -4.27
CA VAL A 18 3.54 15.14 -4.17
C VAL A 18 4.43 15.11 -2.94
N LEU A 19 3.91 14.67 -1.78
CA LEU A 19 4.70 14.51 -0.57
C LEU A 19 5.79 13.44 -0.73
N ALA A 20 5.47 12.32 -1.38
CA ALA A 20 6.43 11.27 -1.68
C ALA A 20 7.57 11.78 -2.57
N CYS A 21 7.29 12.61 -3.58
CA CYS A 21 8.32 13.27 -4.38
C CYS A 21 9.21 14.16 -3.51
N ALA A 22 8.61 15.03 -2.70
CA ALA A 22 9.35 15.94 -1.83
C ALA A 22 10.26 15.18 -0.84
N ILE A 23 9.77 14.10 -0.24
CA ILE A 23 10.56 13.25 0.68
C ILE A 23 11.69 12.54 -0.06
N ALA A 24 11.41 11.96 -1.23
CA ALA A 24 12.40 11.26 -2.03
C ALA A 24 13.53 12.19 -2.52
N GLU A 25 13.19 13.43 -2.89
CA GLU A 25 14.18 14.42 -3.34
C GLU A 25 14.97 15.04 -2.17
N SER A 26 14.28 15.41 -1.08
CA SER A 26 14.92 16.12 0.04
C SER A 26 15.80 15.24 0.91
N SER A 27 15.48 13.95 1.05
CA SER A 27 16.25 13.05 1.90
C SER A 27 17.65 12.77 1.35
N GLY A 28 17.81 12.70 0.01
CA GLY A 28 19.05 12.24 -0.63
C GLY A 28 19.46 10.79 -0.29
N LEU A 29 18.67 10.10 0.55
CA LEU A 29 18.96 8.74 1.05
C LEU A 29 18.56 7.67 0.02
N PHE A 30 17.52 7.94 -0.77
CA PHE A 30 16.90 6.95 -1.64
C PHE A 30 17.34 7.14 -3.10
N ILE A 31 18.14 6.21 -3.61
CA ILE A 31 18.50 6.19 -5.03
C ILE A 31 17.41 5.45 -5.80
N LYS A 32 16.64 6.19 -6.61
CA LYS A 32 15.59 5.65 -7.49
C LYS A 32 14.57 4.75 -6.76
N PRO A 33 13.87 5.25 -5.73
CA PRO A 33 12.85 4.50 -4.99
C PRO A 33 11.74 3.94 -5.89
N ILE A 34 11.04 2.93 -5.37
CA ILE A 34 9.87 2.33 -6.02
C ILE A 34 8.61 3.04 -5.55
N LEU A 35 7.74 3.40 -6.49
CA LEU A 35 6.42 3.93 -6.21
C LEU A 35 5.34 2.88 -6.46
N ILE A 36 4.40 2.75 -5.54
CA ILE A 36 3.21 1.92 -5.66
C ILE A 36 1.99 2.82 -5.47
N ILE A 37 1.10 2.84 -6.47
CA ILE A 37 -0.15 3.60 -6.43
C ILE A 37 -1.28 2.66 -6.00
N SER A 38 -1.85 2.91 -4.82
CA SER A 38 -3.04 2.25 -4.26
C SER A 38 -4.31 2.69 -5.00
N ASP A 39 -5.31 1.81 -5.06
CA ASP A 39 -6.53 1.98 -5.88
C ASP A 39 -7.65 2.75 -5.16
N ASP A 40 -7.30 3.52 -4.14
CA ASP A 40 -8.28 4.05 -3.18
C ASP A 40 -8.91 5.38 -3.61
N PHE A 41 -8.54 5.92 -4.79
CA PHE A 41 -9.11 7.16 -5.32
C PHE A 41 -9.61 7.06 -6.76
N ASN A 42 -10.66 7.85 -7.07
CA ASN A 42 -11.22 7.97 -8.40
C ASN A 42 -10.14 8.43 -9.40
N ASN A 43 -10.00 7.71 -10.52
CA ASN A 43 -9.02 7.95 -11.60
C ASN A 43 -7.56 7.56 -11.28
N ALA A 44 -7.33 6.64 -10.34
CA ALA A 44 -5.99 6.11 -10.05
C ALA A 44 -5.21 5.60 -11.29
N PHE A 45 -5.92 5.12 -12.31
CA PHE A 45 -5.28 4.69 -13.56
C PHE A 45 -4.79 5.85 -14.43
N ASP A 46 -5.60 6.88 -14.65
CA ASP A 46 -5.18 8.05 -15.43
C ASP A 46 -4.05 8.77 -14.70
N PHE A 47 -4.11 8.82 -13.37
CA PHE A 47 -3.02 9.27 -12.53
C PHE A 47 -1.75 8.42 -12.75
N TYR A 48 -1.84 7.09 -12.70
CA TYR A 48 -0.70 6.21 -13.00
C TYR A 48 -0.08 6.46 -14.37
N LEU A 49 -0.89 6.70 -15.42
CA LEU A 49 -0.38 7.01 -16.76
C LEU A 49 0.43 8.31 -16.77
N ILE A 50 -0.08 9.35 -16.12
CA ILE A 50 0.62 10.63 -15.99
C ILE A 50 1.94 10.44 -15.23
N ILE A 51 1.91 9.77 -14.06
CA ILE A 51 3.10 9.56 -13.24
C ILE A 51 4.14 8.69 -13.97
N SER A 52 3.70 7.65 -14.67
CA SER A 52 4.59 6.80 -15.47
C SER A 52 5.31 7.60 -16.54
N ARG A 53 4.64 8.58 -17.16
CA ARG A 53 5.26 9.49 -18.13
C ARG A 53 6.28 10.41 -17.46
N LEU A 54 5.92 11.02 -16.32
CA LEU A 54 6.83 11.88 -15.57
C LEU A 54 8.12 11.15 -15.16
N ILE A 55 7.99 9.90 -14.70
CA ILE A 55 9.15 9.05 -14.35
C ILE A 55 10.01 8.76 -15.58
N LYS A 56 9.40 8.40 -16.73
CA LYS A 56 10.15 8.18 -17.98
C LYS A 56 10.90 9.42 -18.47
N GLU A 57 10.31 10.60 -18.25
CA GLU A 57 10.92 11.90 -18.57
C GLU A 57 11.93 12.38 -17.50
N ASN A 58 12.25 11.56 -16.49
CA ASN A 58 13.08 11.91 -15.33
C ASN A 58 12.60 13.18 -14.58
N LYS A 59 11.29 13.44 -14.60
CA LYS A 59 10.63 14.55 -13.89
C LYS A 59 10.07 14.15 -12.52
N ALA A 60 10.40 12.95 -12.05
CA ALA A 60 10.04 12.45 -10.74
C ALA A 60 11.17 11.55 -10.22
N PRO A 61 11.40 11.50 -8.89
CA PRO A 61 12.57 10.85 -8.30
C PRO A 61 12.53 9.31 -8.32
N PHE A 62 11.42 8.70 -8.76
CA PHE A 62 11.20 7.26 -8.69
C PHE A 62 11.83 6.50 -9.85
N GLY A 63 12.37 5.30 -9.57
CA GLY A 63 12.94 4.42 -10.60
C GLY A 63 11.91 3.51 -11.27
N LYS A 64 10.90 3.09 -10.54
CA LYS A 64 9.81 2.23 -11.02
C LYS A 64 8.50 2.67 -10.40
N VAL A 65 7.41 2.49 -11.14
CA VAL A 65 6.05 2.72 -10.65
C VAL A 65 5.17 1.51 -10.93
N PHE A 66 4.37 1.14 -9.93
CA PHE A 66 3.38 0.08 -10.00
C PHE A 66 2.00 0.63 -9.66
N CYS A 67 0.94 0.05 -10.22
CA CYS A 67 -0.44 0.44 -9.93
C CYS A 67 -1.26 -0.78 -9.50
N LEU A 68 -1.95 -0.65 -8.36
CA LEU A 68 -2.75 -1.71 -7.74
C LEU A 68 -4.19 -1.78 -8.27
N ASN A 69 -4.48 -1.12 -9.40
CA ASN A 69 -5.83 -0.85 -9.86
C ASN A 69 -6.61 -2.11 -10.33
N LYS A 70 -7.83 -2.28 -9.79
CA LYS A 70 -8.77 -3.36 -10.13
C LYS A 70 -9.30 -3.27 -11.58
N LYS A 71 -9.41 -2.06 -12.15
CA LYS A 71 -9.88 -1.76 -13.52
C LYS A 71 -8.81 -1.93 -14.61
N TYR A 72 -7.51 -1.82 -14.29
CA TYR A 72 -6.42 -1.97 -15.27
C TYR A 72 -6.45 -3.35 -15.96
N ALA A 73 -6.75 -4.38 -15.19
CA ALA A 73 -6.84 -5.75 -15.70
C ALA A 73 -8.16 -6.06 -16.46
N ILE A 74 -9.16 -5.19 -16.38
CA ILE A 74 -10.41 -5.31 -17.17
C ILE A 74 -10.20 -4.73 -18.57
N ARG A 75 -9.44 -3.63 -18.70
CA ARG A 75 -9.15 -3.00 -20.01
C ARG A 75 -8.13 -3.77 -20.86
N GLN A 76 -7.26 -4.60 -20.28
CA GLN A 76 -6.35 -5.46 -21.05
C GLN A 76 -7.01 -6.76 -21.58
N LYS A 77 -8.22 -7.13 -21.12
CA LYS A 77 -8.90 -8.36 -21.56
C LYS A 77 -10.34 -8.08 -21.95
N ASN A 78 -10.54 -7.74 -23.22
CA ASN A 78 -11.84 -7.66 -23.89
C ASN A 78 -12.57 -9.02 -24.05
N THR A 79 -12.23 -10.08 -23.28
CA THR A 79 -12.69 -11.44 -23.64
C THR A 79 -13.13 -12.36 -22.52
N ILE A 80 -13.26 -11.95 -21.24
CA ILE A 80 -13.73 -12.90 -20.20
C ILE A 80 -14.74 -12.27 -19.22
N LYS A 81 -15.85 -13.02 -19.04
CA LYS A 81 -17.06 -12.82 -18.23
C LYS A 81 -16.89 -11.93 -16.98
N ARG A 82 -17.65 -10.82 -16.97
CA ARG A 82 -17.65 -9.72 -16.00
C ARG A 82 -18.06 -10.07 -14.55
N SER A 83 -18.64 -11.24 -14.24
CA SER A 83 -19.22 -11.47 -12.89
C SER A 83 -18.25 -12.10 -11.87
N TRP A 84 -17.24 -12.86 -12.29
CA TRP A 84 -16.27 -13.50 -11.38
C TRP A 84 -15.05 -12.62 -11.05
N MET A 85 -14.79 -11.57 -11.85
CA MET A 85 -13.61 -10.71 -11.70
C MET A 85 -13.71 -9.65 -10.60
N LYS A 86 -14.92 -9.32 -10.10
CA LYS A 86 -15.06 -8.45 -8.92
C LYS A 86 -14.48 -9.09 -7.64
N LYS A 87 -14.45 -10.42 -7.56
CA LYS A 87 -13.88 -11.18 -6.42
C LYS A 87 -12.35 -11.40 -6.51
N THR A 88 -11.68 -11.02 -7.60
CA THR A 88 -10.24 -11.30 -7.83
C THR A 88 -9.32 -10.09 -7.80
N GLY A 89 -9.86 -8.88 -7.61
CA GLY A 89 -9.05 -7.65 -7.52
C GLY A 89 -8.05 -7.66 -6.36
N GLU A 90 -8.46 -8.20 -5.21
CA GLU A 90 -7.64 -8.25 -4.00
C GLU A 90 -6.49 -9.26 -4.13
N PHE A 91 -6.76 -10.46 -4.69
CA PHE A 91 -5.72 -11.45 -4.98
C PHE A 91 -4.61 -10.92 -5.88
N ARG A 92 -4.92 -9.98 -6.79
CA ARG A 92 -3.93 -9.36 -7.67
C ARG A 92 -3.04 -8.37 -6.95
N GLN A 93 -3.59 -7.59 -6.01
CA GLN A 93 -2.80 -6.68 -5.18
C GLN A 93 -1.80 -7.47 -4.32
N PHE A 94 -2.26 -8.53 -3.66
CA PHE A 94 -1.38 -9.41 -2.88
C PHE A 94 -0.34 -10.10 -3.77
N LYS A 95 -0.71 -10.53 -4.99
CA LYS A 95 0.24 -11.10 -5.95
C LYS A 95 1.33 -10.10 -6.33
N LEU A 96 0.98 -8.86 -6.67
CA LEU A 96 1.96 -7.82 -7.01
C LEU A 96 2.88 -7.51 -5.84
N TYR A 97 2.33 -7.34 -4.64
CA TYR A 97 3.13 -7.14 -3.43
C TYR A 97 4.08 -8.32 -3.17
N ARG A 98 3.63 -9.56 -3.39
CA ARG A 98 4.48 -10.75 -3.28
C ARG A 98 5.59 -10.74 -4.32
N GLU A 99 5.30 -10.36 -5.57
CA GLU A 99 6.30 -10.24 -6.64
C GLU A 99 7.34 -9.18 -6.31
N ILE A 100 6.90 -7.99 -5.91
CA ILE A 100 7.79 -6.90 -5.46
C ILE A 100 8.64 -7.37 -4.27
N SER A 101 8.04 -8.00 -3.26
CA SER A 101 8.81 -8.48 -2.10
C SER A 101 9.86 -9.52 -2.48
N LYS A 102 9.65 -10.31 -3.53
CA LYS A 102 10.62 -11.32 -3.98
C LYS A 102 11.74 -10.73 -4.84
N GLU A 103 11.41 -9.73 -5.66
CA GLU A 103 12.36 -9.13 -6.61
C GLU A 103 13.23 -8.06 -5.93
N TYR A 104 12.72 -7.37 -4.91
CA TYR A 104 13.40 -6.24 -4.28
C TYR A 104 13.57 -6.45 -2.78
N THR A 105 14.80 -6.27 -2.29
CA THR A 105 15.08 -6.05 -0.86
C THR A 105 14.63 -4.65 -0.49
N VAL A 106 13.71 -4.50 0.47
CA VAL A 106 13.11 -3.22 0.85
C VAL A 106 13.57 -2.84 2.25
N THR A 107 14.26 -1.71 2.43
CA THR A 107 14.72 -1.28 3.77
C THR A 107 13.80 -0.27 4.42
N HIS A 108 13.12 0.56 3.60
CA HIS A 108 12.14 1.53 4.07
C HIS A 108 10.81 1.36 3.33
N LEU A 109 9.73 1.38 4.09
CA LEU A 109 8.36 1.46 3.58
C LEU A 109 7.77 2.80 4.01
N LEU A 110 7.36 3.64 3.06
CA LEU A 110 6.70 4.91 3.34
C LEU A 110 5.25 4.83 2.85
N THR A 111 4.28 5.04 3.74
CA THR A 111 2.86 4.86 3.41
C THR A 111 1.96 5.70 4.29
N SER A 112 0.83 6.16 3.76
CA SER A 112 -0.26 6.77 4.51
C SER A 112 -1.32 5.75 4.98
N GLU A 113 -1.22 4.50 4.52
CA GLU A 113 -2.22 3.45 4.73
C GLU A 113 -1.67 2.32 5.61
N VAL A 114 -1.05 2.68 6.74
CA VAL A 114 -0.41 1.69 7.62
C VAL A 114 -1.42 0.62 8.06
N ASN A 115 -2.69 0.97 8.27
CA ASN A 115 -3.71 0.00 8.69
C ASN A 115 -4.33 -0.81 7.54
N SER A 116 -4.02 -0.51 6.28
CA SER A 116 -4.56 -1.27 5.16
C SER A 116 -4.03 -2.71 5.19
N LEU A 117 -4.93 -3.69 5.01
CA LEU A 117 -4.57 -5.11 4.98
C LEU A 117 -3.52 -5.41 3.92
N SER A 118 -3.59 -4.74 2.78
CA SER A 118 -2.68 -4.97 1.65
C SER A 118 -1.29 -4.42 1.95
N THR A 119 -1.19 -3.23 2.55
CA THR A 119 0.05 -2.65 3.10
C THR A 119 0.65 -3.54 4.20
N GLN A 120 -0.18 -4.02 5.13
CA GLN A 120 0.25 -4.90 6.21
C GLN A 120 0.77 -6.25 5.69
N TYR A 121 0.09 -6.83 4.70
CA TYR A 121 0.57 -8.03 4.02
C TYR A 121 1.93 -7.81 3.36
N PHE A 122 2.10 -6.66 2.69
CA PHE A 122 3.37 -6.31 2.06
C PHE A 122 4.48 -6.15 3.09
N LEU A 123 4.24 -5.38 4.15
CA LEU A 123 5.18 -5.17 5.25
C LEU A 123 5.62 -6.50 5.88
N ASN A 124 4.67 -7.41 6.16
CA ASN A 124 4.99 -8.75 6.66
C ASN A 124 5.78 -9.59 5.65
N SER A 125 5.53 -9.43 4.35
CA SER A 125 6.25 -10.16 3.31
C SER A 125 7.70 -9.71 3.18
N VAL A 126 7.97 -8.40 3.29
CA VAL A 126 9.33 -7.86 3.25
C VAL A 126 10.07 -8.09 4.58
N ASN A 127 9.38 -8.01 5.73
CA ASN A 127 9.98 -8.27 7.04
C ASN A 127 10.51 -9.70 7.23
N LYS A 128 9.98 -10.67 6.47
CA LYS A 128 10.52 -12.04 6.44
C LYS A 128 11.92 -12.13 5.84
N GLN A 129 12.34 -11.12 5.07
CA GLN A 129 13.64 -11.11 4.39
C GLN A 129 14.63 -10.20 5.11
N ASN A 130 14.16 -9.04 5.59
CA ASN A 130 14.97 -8.08 6.31
C ASN A 130 14.09 -7.19 7.18
N LYS A 131 14.62 -6.68 8.28
CA LYS A 131 13.89 -5.71 9.12
C LYS A 131 13.66 -4.42 8.32
N VAL A 132 12.40 -4.07 8.11
CA VAL A 132 11.97 -2.89 7.35
C VAL A 132 11.50 -1.80 8.29
N GLU A 133 11.98 -0.58 8.07
CA GLU A 133 11.46 0.60 8.76
C GLU A 133 10.20 1.11 8.05
N CYS A 134 9.10 1.20 8.79
CA CYS A 134 7.84 1.73 8.27
C CYS A 134 7.66 3.17 8.72
N HIS A 135 7.52 4.09 7.77
CA HIS A 135 7.38 5.53 7.98
C HIS A 135 6.00 5.98 7.48
N TYR A 136 5.33 6.83 8.25
CA TYR A 136 4.02 7.35 7.90
C TYR A 136 4.15 8.58 7.01
N ILE A 137 3.41 8.61 5.89
CA ILE A 137 3.23 9.81 5.06
C ILE A 137 1.93 10.47 5.50
N GLU A 138 1.99 11.75 5.84
CA GLU A 138 0.86 12.55 6.31
C GLU A 138 -0.17 12.80 5.18
N ASP A 139 -1.46 12.70 5.52
CA ASP A 139 -2.62 12.82 4.61
C ASP A 139 -3.44 14.10 4.92
N GLY A 140 -2.81 15.11 5.52
CA GLY A 140 -3.50 16.32 5.97
C GLY A 140 -4.38 16.11 7.20
N LEU A 141 -5.49 16.85 7.24
CA LEU A 141 -6.46 16.86 8.35
C LEU A 141 -6.90 15.46 8.81
N PHE A 142 -7.04 14.51 7.87
CA PHE A 142 -7.46 13.13 8.20
C PHE A 142 -6.45 12.38 9.07
N SER A 143 -5.15 12.70 8.98
CA SER A 143 -4.12 12.15 9.87
C SER A 143 -4.30 12.58 11.33
N TYR A 144 -5.02 13.68 11.57
CA TYR A 144 -5.25 14.24 12.90
C TYR A 144 -6.67 14.00 13.43
N VAL A 145 -7.58 13.44 12.61
CA VAL A 145 -8.91 13.07 13.07
C VAL A 145 -8.77 11.90 14.04
N LYS A 146 -8.89 12.18 15.34
CA LYS A 146 -9.03 11.15 16.37
C LYS A 146 -10.32 10.39 16.09
N ARG A 147 -10.18 9.13 15.64
CA ARG A 147 -11.31 8.21 15.61
C ARG A 147 -11.55 7.74 17.04
N GLU A 148 -12.71 8.06 17.58
CA GLU A 148 -13.17 7.44 18.82
C GLU A 148 -13.49 5.99 18.53
N PHE A 149 -12.64 5.11 19.04
CA PHE A 149 -12.77 3.69 18.86
C PHE A 149 -13.68 3.13 19.96
N LYS A 150 -14.89 2.72 19.58
CA LYS A 150 -15.80 2.03 20.51
C LYS A 150 -15.50 0.53 20.52
N ALA A 151 -15.52 -0.03 21.73
CA ALA A 151 -15.49 -1.47 21.97
C ALA A 151 -16.59 -2.18 21.16
N GLU A 152 -16.22 -3.08 20.25
CA GLU A 152 -17.16 -3.94 19.53
C GLU A 152 -17.14 -5.35 20.13
N SER A 153 -18.31 -5.98 20.25
CA SER A 153 -18.38 -7.37 20.73
C SER A 153 -17.81 -8.33 19.69
N ALA A 154 -17.26 -9.47 20.12
CA ALA A 154 -16.71 -10.48 19.20
C ALA A 154 -17.75 -10.97 18.16
N LEU A 155 -19.02 -11.02 18.57
CA LEU A 155 -20.14 -11.42 17.72
C LEU A 155 -20.46 -10.35 16.67
N ASP A 156 -20.42 -9.06 17.02
CA ASP A 156 -20.55 -7.96 16.06
C ASP A 156 -19.41 -7.98 15.03
N ILE A 157 -18.17 -8.19 15.49
CA ILE A 157 -17.01 -8.31 14.61
C ILE A 157 -17.20 -9.46 13.62
N TRP A 158 -17.70 -10.60 14.09
CA TRP A 158 -17.96 -11.76 13.25
C TRP A 158 -19.04 -11.48 12.19
N PHE A 159 -20.18 -10.91 12.57
CA PHE A 159 -21.22 -10.53 11.62
C PHE A 159 -20.74 -9.48 10.61
N LYS A 160 -19.97 -8.50 11.05
CA LYS A 160 -19.39 -7.49 10.17
C LYS A 160 -18.35 -8.07 9.23
N ARG A 161 -17.56 -9.06 9.65
CA ARG A 161 -16.66 -9.81 8.76
C ARG A 161 -17.42 -10.63 7.71
N ILE A 162 -18.58 -11.19 8.05
CA ILE A 162 -19.42 -11.87 7.05
C ILE A 162 -20.03 -10.86 6.07
N LYS A 163 -20.57 -9.74 6.60
CA LYS A 163 -21.30 -8.74 5.82
C LYS A 163 -20.37 -7.89 4.94
N TYR A 164 -19.23 -7.45 5.47
CA TYR A 164 -18.30 -6.51 4.83
C TYR A 164 -17.01 -7.20 4.35
N GLY A 165 -16.86 -8.50 4.59
CA GLY A 165 -15.70 -9.30 4.22
C GLY A 165 -14.69 -9.48 5.36
N PHE A 166 -13.84 -10.50 5.25
CA PHE A 166 -12.81 -10.85 6.25
C PHE A 166 -11.84 -9.71 6.59
N ASN A 167 -11.81 -8.68 5.75
CA ASN A 167 -10.95 -7.50 5.87
C ASN A 167 -11.56 -6.42 6.78
N TYR A 168 -12.76 -6.65 7.35
CA TYR A 168 -13.33 -5.77 8.36
C TYR A 168 -12.37 -5.69 9.56
N GLN A 169 -11.79 -4.51 9.75
CA GLN A 169 -10.96 -4.18 10.89
C GLN A 169 -11.84 -3.51 11.94
N PRO A 170 -12.04 -4.13 13.10
CA PRO A 170 -12.87 -3.56 14.13
C PRO A 170 -12.23 -2.27 14.63
N ALA A 171 -13.08 -1.29 14.95
CA ALA A 171 -12.66 0.01 15.45
C ALA A 171 -11.79 -0.13 16.72
N THR A 172 -11.92 -1.20 17.49
CA THR A 172 -11.33 -1.37 18.82
C THR A 172 -9.83 -1.30 18.98
N ILE A 173 -9.05 -1.36 17.91
CA ILE A 173 -7.66 -1.79 18.04
C ILE A 173 -6.74 -0.72 17.47
N ASN A 174 -6.27 0.14 18.38
CA ASN A 174 -5.08 0.97 18.19
C ASN A 174 -3.79 0.13 18.08
N THR A 175 -3.88 -1.19 18.16
CA THR A 175 -2.78 -2.05 17.78
C THR A 175 -2.83 -2.29 16.27
N LEU A 176 -1.64 -2.34 15.66
CA LEU A 176 -1.42 -3.15 14.48
C LEU A 176 -2.29 -4.43 14.59
N PRO A 177 -2.98 -4.85 13.51
CA PRO A 177 -3.94 -5.95 13.56
C PRO A 177 -3.40 -7.13 14.40
N LEU A 178 -4.18 -7.73 15.32
CA LEU A 178 -3.70 -8.73 16.32
C LEU A 178 -2.85 -9.91 15.79
N TRP A 179 -2.96 -10.29 14.52
CA TRP A 179 -2.02 -11.20 13.82
C TRP A 179 -0.59 -10.63 13.58
N VAL A 180 -0.35 -9.39 13.96
CA VAL A 180 0.96 -8.70 14.01
C VAL A 180 1.50 -8.67 15.45
N SER A 181 0.68 -8.95 16.47
CA SER A 181 1.01 -8.55 17.85
C SER A 181 1.24 -9.66 18.88
N SER A 182 1.40 -10.95 18.57
CA SER A 182 1.58 -11.91 19.68
C SER A 182 2.33 -13.23 19.49
N SER A 183 3.14 -13.49 18.44
CA SER A 183 3.91 -14.77 18.44
C SER A 183 5.18 -14.89 17.59
N TRP A 184 5.79 -13.83 17.07
CA TRP A 184 7.04 -13.95 16.30
C TRP A 184 8.14 -12.95 16.68
N PHE A 185 8.11 -12.44 17.92
CA PHE A 185 9.26 -11.79 18.55
C PHE A 185 9.71 -12.63 19.75
N LEU A 186 10.28 -13.80 19.45
CA LEU A 186 11.45 -14.41 20.10
C LEU A 186 12.13 -15.29 19.04
#